data_AF-A0A2D7VIQ7-F1
#
_entry.id   AF-A0A2D7VIQ7-F1
#
_cell.length_a   1.000
_cell.length_b   1.000
_cell.length_c   1.000
_cell.angle_alpha   90.00
_cell.angle_beta   90.00
_cell.angle_gamma   90.00
#
_symmetry.space_group_name_H-M   'P 1'
#
loop_
_entity.id
_entity.type
_entity.pdbx_description
1 polymer ?
#
loop_
_entity_poly.entity_id
_entity_poly.type
_entity_poly.pdbx_seq_one_letter_code
_entity_poly.pdbx_strand_id
1 'polypeptide(L)'
;PALKDVQLPLEGTLDLAIDLSGKGTSPKEIASTSSGSFLARGDHTYIPASGFDLLTNSILVQIFSAINPKKKSEFHRLDCGVIGFRIVDGIAISSDSIALQTQDVTYLIRGGFSLKDESLVFLINPKARKGFGVSAANLTNFYRIGGNLLEPKIQADPGGVLKTGVTWGFAAATAGLSILAQGLFDKFTGSQDVCALAASSQERLLTAKPGSVPKAWERLQMTPNADVTKGETQ
;
A
#
# COMPACT_ATOMS: atom_id res chain seq x y z
N PRO A 1 -20.94 0.73 -14.88
CA PRO A 1 -21.07 1.11 -16.31
C PRO A 1 -19.95 2.01 -16.88
N ALA A 2 -18.83 2.28 -16.16
CA ALA A 2 -17.82 3.26 -16.58
C ALA A 2 -16.54 2.68 -17.21
N LEU A 3 -16.49 1.38 -17.54
CA LEU A 3 -15.30 0.71 -18.08
C LEU A 3 -15.61 -0.02 -19.38
N LYS A 4 -16.24 0.64 -20.35
CA LYS A 4 -16.29 0.16 -21.73
C LYS A 4 -15.29 0.96 -22.56
N ASP A 5 -14.45 0.24 -23.29
CA ASP A 5 -13.54 0.78 -24.32
C ASP A 5 -12.42 1.72 -23.85
N VAL A 6 -11.97 1.56 -22.61
CA VAL A 6 -10.76 2.24 -22.13
C VAL A 6 -9.53 1.46 -22.62
N GLN A 7 -8.90 1.94 -23.69
CA GLN A 7 -7.58 1.47 -24.10
C GLN A 7 -6.55 2.05 -23.14
N LEU A 8 -6.21 1.28 -22.11
CA LEU A 8 -5.09 1.56 -21.22
C LEU A 8 -3.81 1.25 -22.01
N PRO A 9 -2.92 2.22 -22.29
CA PRO A 9 -1.70 1.97 -23.05
C PRO A 9 -0.63 1.25 -22.20
N LEU A 10 -1.01 0.12 -21.62
CA LEU A 10 -0.15 -0.75 -20.83
C LEU A 10 0.53 -1.76 -21.76
N GLU A 11 1.85 -1.91 -21.64
CA GLU A 11 2.58 -3.04 -22.23
C GLU A 11 2.93 -4.02 -21.11
N GLY A 12 2.75 -5.33 -21.32
CA GLY A 12 3.03 -6.36 -20.31
C GLY A 12 1.79 -7.16 -19.88
N THR A 13 1.95 -8.00 -18.86
CA THR A 13 0.85 -8.82 -18.31
C THR A 13 0.27 -8.16 -17.06
N LEU A 14 -1.06 -8.10 -16.97
CA LEU A 14 -1.79 -7.65 -15.79
C LEU A 14 -2.85 -8.70 -15.43
N ASP A 15 -2.69 -9.32 -14.26
CA ASP A 15 -3.68 -10.20 -13.66
C ASP A 15 -4.48 -9.44 -12.62
N LEU A 16 -5.80 -9.50 -12.72
CA LEU A 16 -6.72 -8.81 -11.82
C LEU A 16 -7.75 -9.79 -11.26
N ALA A 17 -7.84 -9.86 -9.93
CA ALA A 17 -8.88 -10.59 -9.22
C ALA A 17 -9.60 -9.64 -8.25
N ILE A 18 -10.91 -9.53 -8.39
CA ILE A 18 -11.75 -8.69 -7.55
C ILE A 18 -12.92 -9.53 -7.06
N ASP A 19 -13.07 -9.62 -5.74
CA ASP A 19 -14.24 -10.15 -5.06
C ASP A 19 -14.80 -9.06 -4.17
N LEU A 20 -16.04 -8.67 -4.37
CA LEU A 20 -16.66 -7.63 -3.57
C LEU A 20 -18.16 -7.87 -3.45
N SER A 21 -18.62 -8.00 -2.22
CA SER A 21 -20.04 -8.13 -1.88
C SER A 21 -20.40 -7.06 -0.86
N GLY A 22 -21.53 -6.38 -1.04
CA GLY A 22 -21.99 -5.32 -0.14
C GLY A 22 -23.50 -5.15 -0.21
N LYS A 23 -24.07 -4.42 0.73
CA LYS A 23 -25.51 -4.16 0.83
C LYS A 23 -25.78 -2.67 0.92
N GLY A 24 -26.79 -2.19 0.21
CA GLY A 24 -27.15 -0.78 0.25
C GLY A 24 -28.08 -0.39 -0.89
N THR A 25 -28.65 0.80 -0.74
CA THR A 25 -29.51 1.45 -1.74
C THR A 25 -28.76 2.46 -2.59
N SER A 26 -27.53 2.81 -2.19
CA SER A 26 -26.62 3.68 -2.93
C SER A 26 -25.24 3.03 -3.12
N PRO A 27 -24.45 3.47 -4.13
CA PRO A 27 -23.07 3.00 -4.30
C PRO A 27 -22.20 3.18 -3.05
N LYS A 28 -22.39 4.30 -2.33
CA LYS A 28 -21.68 4.56 -1.08
C LYS A 28 -22.07 3.55 0.00
N GLU A 29 -23.36 3.26 0.17
CA GLU A 29 -23.82 2.26 1.15
C GLU A 29 -23.26 0.86 0.82
N ILE A 30 -23.34 0.46 -0.45
CA ILE A 30 -22.79 -0.82 -0.92
C ILE A 30 -21.29 -0.91 -0.63
N ALA A 31 -20.51 0.15 -0.93
CA ALA A 31 -19.08 0.19 -0.66
C ALA A 31 -18.77 0.17 0.84
N SER A 32 -19.50 0.96 1.64
CA SER A 32 -19.28 1.10 3.09
C SER A 32 -19.57 -0.17 3.90
N THR A 33 -20.35 -1.10 3.34
CA THR A 33 -20.68 -2.41 3.94
C THR A 33 -19.95 -3.56 3.25
N SER A 34 -19.06 -3.26 2.30
CA SER A 34 -18.51 -4.28 1.43
C SER A 34 -17.51 -5.20 2.13
N SER A 35 -17.46 -6.46 1.72
CA SER A 35 -16.46 -7.45 2.12
C SER A 35 -16.00 -8.25 0.91
N GLY A 36 -14.75 -8.69 0.93
CA GLY A 36 -14.13 -9.44 -0.16
C GLY A 36 -12.64 -9.18 -0.26
N SER A 37 -12.12 -9.13 -1.48
CA SER A 37 -10.69 -8.97 -1.76
C SER A 37 -10.41 -8.27 -3.08
N PHE A 38 -9.21 -7.70 -3.17
CA PHE A 38 -8.67 -7.15 -4.40
C PHE A 38 -7.24 -7.65 -4.55
N LEU A 39 -6.88 -8.09 -5.74
CA LEU A 39 -5.50 -8.41 -6.13
C LEU A 39 -5.27 -7.91 -7.55
N ALA A 40 -4.23 -7.11 -7.73
CA ALA A 40 -3.65 -6.81 -9.03
C ALA A 40 -2.17 -7.25 -9.03
N ARG A 41 -1.75 -7.96 -10.07
CA ARG A 41 -0.37 -8.37 -10.29
C ARG A 41 0.06 -7.98 -11.71
N GLY A 42 1.21 -7.35 -11.83
CA GLY A 42 1.84 -7.08 -13.11
C GLY A 42 3.29 -7.52 -13.12
N ASP A 43 3.75 -8.05 -14.25
CA ASP A 43 5.14 -8.43 -14.48
C ASP A 43 5.59 -7.78 -15.79
N HIS A 44 6.79 -7.17 -15.78
CA HIS A 44 7.36 -6.40 -16.89
C HIS A 44 6.38 -5.39 -17.50
N THR A 45 5.68 -4.64 -16.64
CA THR A 45 4.62 -3.71 -17.05
C THR A 45 5.17 -2.33 -17.36
N TYR A 46 4.78 -1.79 -18.51
CA TYR A 46 5.00 -0.39 -18.87
C TYR A 46 3.75 0.44 -18.60
N ILE A 47 3.88 1.52 -17.83
CA ILE A 47 2.79 2.47 -17.56
C ILE A 47 3.16 3.84 -18.12
N PRO A 48 2.55 4.28 -19.24
CA PRO A 48 2.85 5.58 -19.81
C PRO A 48 2.35 6.72 -18.93
N ALA A 49 3.09 7.84 -18.95
CA ALA A 49 2.78 9.06 -18.19
C ALA A 49 1.47 9.74 -18.61
N SER A 50 0.98 9.44 -19.80
CA SER A 50 -0.17 10.09 -20.46
C SER A 50 -1.07 9.04 -21.10
N GLY A 51 -2.34 9.38 -21.33
CA GLY A 51 -3.36 8.47 -21.89
C GLY A 51 -4.30 7.85 -20.86
N PHE A 52 -4.20 8.25 -19.58
CA PHE A 52 -5.11 7.83 -18.53
C PHE A 52 -5.85 9.01 -17.91
N ASP A 53 -6.50 9.86 -18.70
CA ASP A 53 -7.19 11.07 -18.19
C ASP A 53 -8.26 10.77 -17.11
N LEU A 54 -8.75 9.53 -17.02
CA LEU A 54 -9.62 9.07 -15.94
C LEU A 54 -8.86 8.66 -14.66
N LEU A 55 -7.58 8.26 -14.78
CA LEU A 55 -6.70 7.90 -13.66
C LEU A 55 -5.72 9.02 -13.28
N THR A 56 -5.58 10.10 -14.06
CA THR A 56 -4.68 11.22 -13.72
C THR A 56 -5.11 11.95 -12.45
N ASN A 57 -6.41 11.92 -12.12
CA ASN A 57 -6.95 12.34 -10.82
C ASN A 57 -7.11 11.19 -9.82
N SER A 58 -6.66 9.97 -10.15
CA SER A 58 -6.76 8.83 -9.24
C SER A 58 -5.80 8.97 -8.07
N ILE A 59 -6.24 8.41 -6.95
CA ILE A 59 -5.44 8.22 -5.75
C ILE A 59 -4.08 7.55 -6.02
N LEU A 60 -4.01 6.62 -6.97
CA LEU A 60 -2.76 5.94 -7.33
C LEU A 60 -1.74 6.94 -7.86
N VAL A 61 -2.12 7.78 -8.82
CA VAL A 61 -1.23 8.81 -9.39
C VAL A 61 -0.81 9.83 -8.34
N GLN A 62 -1.70 10.22 -7.44
CA GLN A 62 -1.37 11.15 -6.35
C GLN A 62 -0.38 10.53 -5.35
N ILE A 63 -0.59 9.26 -4.95
CA ILE A 63 0.35 8.50 -4.11
C ILE A 63 1.71 8.36 -4.82
N PHE A 64 1.73 8.04 -6.10
CA PHE A 64 2.98 7.93 -6.86
C PHE A 64 3.74 9.24 -7.00
N SER A 65 3.02 10.33 -7.28
CA SER A 65 3.59 11.68 -7.40
C SER A 65 4.17 12.16 -6.06
N ALA A 66 3.56 11.78 -4.94
CA ALA A 66 4.05 12.07 -3.60
C ALA A 66 5.39 11.37 -3.28
N ILE A 67 5.58 10.14 -3.75
CA ILE A 67 6.80 9.35 -3.48
C ILE A 67 7.98 9.81 -4.34
N ASN A 68 7.72 10.33 -5.55
CA ASN A 68 8.78 10.79 -6.46
C ASN A 68 8.41 12.11 -7.18
N PRO A 69 8.54 13.26 -6.50
CA PRO A 69 8.14 14.55 -7.06
C PRO A 69 9.03 15.03 -8.21
N LYS A 70 10.23 14.48 -8.40
CA LYS A 70 11.21 14.96 -9.38
C LYS A 70 11.10 14.30 -10.75
N LYS A 71 10.43 13.16 -10.87
CA LYS A 71 10.34 12.41 -12.13
C LYS A 71 8.98 11.76 -12.29
N LYS A 72 8.08 12.48 -12.98
CA LYS A 72 6.83 11.93 -13.53
C LYS A 72 7.04 10.71 -14.44
N SER A 73 8.31 10.41 -14.78
CA SER A 73 8.71 9.38 -15.72
C SER A 73 9.46 8.16 -15.17
N GLU A 74 9.74 8.09 -13.87
CA GLU A 74 10.64 7.03 -13.37
C GLU A 74 9.97 5.65 -13.19
N PHE A 75 8.64 5.60 -13.08
CA PHE A 75 7.88 4.36 -12.98
C PHE A 75 7.29 3.89 -14.29
N HIS A 76 7.84 4.36 -15.41
CA HIS A 76 7.41 3.89 -16.72
C HIS A 76 7.66 2.39 -16.90
N ARG A 77 8.65 1.82 -16.21
CA ARG A 77 8.93 0.38 -16.25
C ARG A 77 8.87 -0.22 -14.85
N LEU A 78 7.87 -1.05 -14.62
CA LEU A 78 7.76 -1.94 -13.48
C LEU A 78 8.31 -3.30 -13.88
N ASP A 79 9.34 -3.76 -13.17
CA ASP A 79 9.81 -5.14 -13.33
C ASP A 79 8.74 -6.10 -12.78
N CYS A 80 8.13 -5.74 -11.64
CA CYS A 80 6.95 -6.39 -11.11
C CYS A 80 6.16 -5.45 -10.18
N GLY A 81 4.87 -5.74 -10.00
CA GLY A 81 4.01 -5.05 -9.04
C GLY A 81 2.90 -5.95 -8.52
N VAL A 82 2.65 -5.90 -7.22
CA VAL A 82 1.54 -6.58 -6.56
C VAL A 82 0.80 -5.57 -5.69
N ILE A 83 -0.52 -5.55 -5.79
CA ILE A 83 -1.41 -4.76 -4.93
C ILE A 83 -2.51 -5.69 -4.43
N GLY A 84 -2.42 -6.09 -3.17
CA GLY A 84 -3.38 -6.97 -2.51
C GLY A 84 -4.07 -6.27 -1.33
N PHE A 85 -5.40 -6.36 -1.27
CA PHE A 85 -6.21 -5.94 -0.14
C PHE A 85 -7.17 -7.06 0.30
N ARG A 86 -7.42 -7.11 1.61
CA ARG A 86 -8.61 -7.76 2.17
C ARG A 86 -9.59 -6.70 2.65
N ILE A 87 -10.86 -6.91 2.33
CA ILE A 87 -11.94 -5.97 2.64
C ILE A 87 -12.91 -6.65 3.61
N VAL A 88 -13.17 -6.00 4.74
CA VAL A 88 -14.14 -6.46 5.74
C VAL A 88 -14.95 -5.25 6.21
N ASP A 89 -16.26 -5.31 6.05
CA ASP A 89 -17.21 -4.27 6.44
C ASP A 89 -16.75 -2.86 6.05
N GLY A 90 -16.44 -2.66 4.77
CA GLY A 90 -16.00 -1.39 4.19
C GLY A 90 -14.58 -0.96 4.55
N ILE A 91 -13.81 -1.77 5.27
CA ILE A 91 -12.41 -1.47 5.62
C ILE A 91 -11.50 -2.36 4.77
N ALA A 92 -10.63 -1.76 3.97
CA ALA A 92 -9.63 -2.43 3.16
C ALA A 92 -8.26 -2.32 3.80
N ILE A 93 -7.59 -3.46 4.02
CA ILE A 93 -6.23 -3.51 4.59
C ILE A 93 -5.28 -4.26 3.67
N SER A 94 -4.06 -3.75 3.60
CA SER A 94 -2.88 -4.40 3.06
C SER A 94 -1.85 -4.57 4.17
N SER A 95 -1.31 -5.79 4.27
CA SER A 95 -0.34 -6.18 5.31
C SER A 95 0.90 -6.77 4.66
N ASP A 96 1.76 -5.89 4.15
CA ASP A 96 2.90 -6.24 3.30
C ASP A 96 2.47 -6.96 2.00
N SER A 97 1.20 -6.78 1.59
CA SER A 97 0.62 -7.33 0.36
C SER A 97 0.67 -6.33 -0.80
N ILE A 98 1.42 -5.23 -0.65
CA ILE A 98 1.70 -4.30 -1.74
C ILE A 98 3.21 -4.16 -1.90
N ALA A 99 3.70 -4.50 -3.08
CA ALA A 99 5.10 -4.32 -3.46
C ALA A 99 5.21 -3.85 -4.90
N LEU A 100 6.14 -2.94 -5.17
CA LEU A 100 6.43 -2.44 -6.51
C LEU A 100 7.94 -2.46 -6.71
N GLN A 101 8.38 -3.03 -7.82
CA GLN A 101 9.79 -3.10 -8.16
C GLN A 101 10.02 -2.40 -9.49
N THR A 102 10.87 -1.39 -9.48
CA THR A 102 11.44 -0.78 -10.69
C THR A 102 12.86 -1.28 -10.90
N GLN A 103 13.50 -0.78 -11.96
CA GLN A 103 14.91 -1.01 -12.22
C GLN A 103 15.80 -0.62 -11.03
N ASP A 104 15.50 0.50 -10.36
CA ASP A 104 16.42 1.12 -9.40
C ASP A 104 15.96 0.98 -7.94
N VAL A 105 14.64 0.87 -7.71
CA VAL A 105 14.04 0.94 -6.38
C VAL A 105 12.96 -0.12 -6.18
N THR A 106 12.95 -0.72 -5.00
CA THR A 106 11.86 -1.56 -4.50
C THR A 106 11.07 -0.79 -3.45
N TYR A 107 9.75 -0.78 -3.58
CA TYR A 107 8.81 -0.17 -2.64
C TYR A 107 8.01 -1.27 -1.95
N LEU A 108 8.07 -1.31 -0.62
CA LEU A 108 7.12 -2.07 0.18
C LEU A 108 6.09 -1.12 0.77
N ILE A 109 4.82 -1.43 0.59
CA ILE A 109 3.71 -0.60 1.04
C ILE A 109 2.80 -1.43 1.94
N ARG A 110 2.39 -0.85 3.05
CA ARG A 110 1.38 -1.40 3.96
C ARG A 110 0.40 -0.30 4.32
N GLY A 111 -0.82 -0.65 4.70
CA GLY A 111 -1.81 0.36 5.02
C GLY A 111 -3.21 -0.10 4.72
N GLY A 112 -4.08 0.87 4.47
CA GLY A 112 -5.46 0.61 4.15
C GLY A 112 -6.26 1.88 3.95
N PHE A 113 -7.55 1.68 3.74
CA PHE A 113 -8.52 2.75 3.65
C PHE A 113 -9.89 2.25 4.10
N SER A 114 -10.74 3.19 4.48
CA SER A 114 -12.13 2.98 4.83
C SER A 114 -13.02 3.54 3.72
N LEU A 115 -13.89 2.69 3.18
CA LEU A 115 -14.96 3.08 2.25
C LEU A 115 -16.16 3.70 2.96
N LYS A 116 -16.13 3.81 4.29
CA LYS A 116 -17.21 4.42 5.09
C LYS A 116 -17.07 5.94 5.11
N ASP A 117 -15.87 6.40 5.42
CA ASP A 117 -15.51 7.80 5.63
C ASP A 117 -14.42 8.28 4.66
N GLU A 118 -14.03 7.42 3.70
CA GLU A 118 -13.01 7.67 2.68
C GLU A 118 -11.62 7.90 3.26
N SER A 119 -11.38 7.66 4.54
CA SER A 119 -10.07 7.87 5.16
C SER A 119 -9.05 6.82 4.67
N LEU A 120 -7.79 7.23 4.51
CA LEU A 120 -6.71 6.33 4.09
C LEU A 120 -5.47 6.54 4.95
N VAL A 121 -4.68 5.48 5.07
CA VAL A 121 -3.33 5.52 5.63
C VAL A 121 -2.46 4.51 4.89
N PHE A 122 -1.36 4.96 4.29
CA PHE A 122 -0.33 4.11 3.71
C PHE A 122 1.05 4.46 4.27
N LEU A 123 1.82 3.42 4.58
CA LEU A 123 3.22 3.52 4.97
C LEU A 123 4.06 2.92 3.85
N ILE A 124 5.09 3.64 3.44
CA ILE A 124 5.88 3.34 2.25
C ILE A 124 7.34 3.27 2.65
N ASN A 125 7.95 2.12 2.35
CA ASN A 125 9.37 1.84 2.58
C ASN A 125 10.07 1.66 1.23
N PRO A 126 10.71 2.73 0.72
CA PRO A 126 11.56 2.62 -0.45
C PRO A 126 12.94 2.06 -0.08
N LYS A 127 13.49 1.14 -0.88
CA LYS A 127 14.91 0.76 -0.82
C LYS A 127 15.50 0.66 -2.21
N ALA A 128 16.71 1.18 -2.36
CA ALA A 128 17.49 1.03 -3.58
C ALA A 128 17.87 -0.43 -3.80
N ARG A 129 17.94 -0.84 -5.07
CA ARG A 129 18.42 -2.17 -5.47
C ARG A 129 19.95 -2.21 -5.46
N LYS A 130 20.52 -3.41 -5.26
CA LYS A 130 21.99 -3.62 -5.24
C LYS A 130 22.60 -3.20 -6.59
N GLY A 131 23.75 -2.52 -6.56
CA GLY A 131 24.48 -2.07 -7.75
C GLY A 131 24.23 -0.60 -8.14
N PHE A 132 23.27 0.08 -7.51
CA PHE A 132 23.03 1.50 -7.69
C PHE A 132 23.70 2.27 -6.55
N GLY A 133 24.78 3.01 -6.85
CA GLY A 133 25.66 3.71 -5.89
C GLY A 133 24.97 4.85 -5.10
N VAL A 134 25.73 5.86 -4.69
CA VAL A 134 25.41 6.99 -3.77
C VAL A 134 23.97 7.55 -3.80
N SER A 135 23.24 7.44 -4.91
CA SER A 135 21.79 7.72 -5.03
C SER A 135 20.91 6.93 -4.04
N ALA A 136 21.34 5.71 -3.66
CA ALA A 136 20.69 4.89 -2.63
C ALA A 136 20.70 5.52 -1.22
N ALA A 137 21.70 6.36 -0.91
CA ALA A 137 21.84 6.99 0.40
C ALA A 137 20.80 8.10 0.65
N ASN A 138 20.12 8.59 -0.41
CA ASN A 138 19.06 9.60 -0.32
C ASN A 138 17.64 8.98 -0.28
N LEU A 139 17.50 7.67 -0.48
CA LEU A 139 16.24 6.91 -0.33
C LEU A 139 15.99 6.55 1.15
N THR A 140 16.12 7.52 2.05
CA THR A 140 16.09 7.31 3.51
C THR A 140 14.79 7.75 4.17
N ASN A 141 13.84 8.26 3.39
CA ASN A 141 12.57 8.74 3.92
C ASN A 141 11.50 7.68 3.70
N PHE A 142 11.11 7.05 4.81
CA PHE A 142 9.82 6.37 4.86
C PHE A 142 8.74 7.44 4.73
N TYR A 143 7.70 7.15 3.95
CA TYR A 143 6.59 8.07 3.77
C TYR A 143 5.35 7.52 4.46
N ARG A 144 4.63 8.41 5.15
CA ARG A 144 3.24 8.18 5.53
C ARG A 144 2.38 9.02 4.61
N ILE A 145 1.40 8.39 3.98
CA ILE A 145 0.35 9.06 3.23
C ILE A 145 -0.93 8.89 4.03
N GLY A 146 -1.63 9.98 4.29
CA GLY A 146 -2.93 9.96 4.96
C GLY A 146 -3.90 10.93 4.30
N GLY A 147 -5.02 11.19 4.95
CA GLY A 147 -6.10 12.03 4.41
C GLY A 147 -7.28 11.17 3.97
N ASN A 148 -7.89 11.52 2.85
CA ASN A 148 -9.00 10.75 2.27
C ASN A 148 -8.70 10.32 0.83
N LEU A 149 -9.53 9.43 0.29
CA LEU A 149 -9.34 8.81 -1.04
C LEU A 149 -9.26 9.83 -2.19
N LEU A 150 -9.85 11.02 -2.03
CA LEU A 150 -9.85 12.08 -3.04
C LEU A 150 -8.66 13.03 -2.89
N GLU A 151 -8.19 13.24 -1.66
CA GLU A 151 -7.10 14.13 -1.29
C GLU A 151 -6.04 13.45 -0.39
N PRO A 152 -5.31 12.44 -0.90
CA PRO A 152 -4.14 11.89 -0.20
C PRO A 152 -3.05 12.95 -0.03
N LYS A 153 -2.44 13.00 1.16
CA LYS A 153 -1.36 13.95 1.48
C LYS A 153 -0.23 13.24 2.20
N ILE A 154 1.01 13.61 1.87
CA ILE A 154 2.20 13.18 2.62
C ILE A 154 2.08 13.79 4.02
N GLN A 155 2.15 12.94 5.03
CA GLN A 155 2.19 13.34 6.43
C GLN A 155 3.64 13.32 6.91
N ALA A 156 4.01 14.33 7.67
CA ALA A 156 5.31 14.38 8.32
C ALA A 156 5.42 13.23 9.36
N ASP A 157 6.64 12.73 9.54
CA ASP A 157 7.00 11.79 10.60
C ASP A 157 7.91 12.49 11.63
N PRO A 158 7.37 13.43 12.43
CA PRO A 158 8.18 14.27 13.31
C PRO A 158 8.89 13.47 14.42
N GLY A 159 8.45 12.24 14.69
CA GLY A 159 9.08 11.33 15.67
C GLY A 159 10.02 10.28 15.06
N GLY A 160 10.21 10.26 13.74
CA GLY A 160 10.97 9.20 13.07
C GLY A 160 10.37 7.81 13.28
N VAL A 161 9.09 7.74 13.64
CA VAL A 161 8.41 6.51 14.04
C VAL A 161 8.31 5.55 12.87
N LEU A 162 8.20 6.07 11.64
CA LEU A 162 8.22 5.24 10.44
C LEU A 162 9.56 4.53 10.24
N LYS A 163 10.65 5.04 10.82
CA LYS A 163 11.98 4.41 10.79
C LYS A 163 12.17 3.39 11.90
N THR A 164 11.29 3.36 12.90
CA THR A 164 11.40 2.39 13.99
C THR A 164 11.00 0.99 13.50
N GLY A 165 11.79 0.00 13.90
CA GLY A 165 11.47 -1.41 13.69
C GLY A 165 10.15 -1.83 14.36
N VAL A 166 9.58 -1.02 15.25
CA VAL A 166 8.25 -1.23 15.83
C VAL A 166 7.17 -1.05 14.76
N THR A 167 7.18 0.08 14.03
CA THR A 167 6.19 0.40 12.97
C THR A 167 6.16 -0.61 11.83
N TRP A 168 7.31 -1.22 11.50
CA TRP A 168 7.41 -2.24 10.45
C TRP A 168 7.40 -3.67 11.00
N GLY A 169 7.88 -3.89 12.22
CA GLY A 169 7.94 -5.18 12.93
C GLY A 169 6.67 -5.55 13.69
N PHE A 170 5.55 -4.85 13.47
CA PHE A 170 4.24 -5.23 13.99
C PHE A 170 3.72 -6.54 13.38
N ALA A 171 4.31 -7.67 13.77
CA ALA A 171 3.71 -8.99 13.67
C ALA A 171 2.32 -9.01 14.34
N ALA A 172 2.17 -8.26 15.44
CA ALA A 172 0.93 -8.18 16.22
C ALA A 172 -0.22 -7.47 15.49
N ALA A 173 0.06 -6.61 14.51
CA ALA A 173 -0.99 -5.91 13.74
C ALA A 173 -1.86 -6.91 12.96
N THR A 174 -1.25 -8.00 12.50
CA THR A 174 -1.87 -9.02 11.64
C THR A 174 -2.05 -10.35 12.36
N ALA A 175 -1.86 -10.39 13.68
CA ALA A 175 -1.83 -11.62 14.48
C ALA A 175 -0.77 -12.65 14.01
N GLY A 176 0.40 -12.19 13.58
CA GLY A 176 1.56 -13.02 13.22
C GLY A 176 1.74 -13.27 11.72
N LEU A 177 0.99 -12.57 10.85
CA LEU A 177 0.94 -12.86 9.40
C LEU A 177 1.83 -11.95 8.53
N SER A 178 2.59 -11.03 9.14
CA SER A 178 3.48 -10.09 8.42
C SER A 178 4.75 -10.79 7.91
N ILE A 179 5.16 -10.48 6.68
CA ILE A 179 6.45 -10.95 6.11
C ILE A 179 7.62 -10.42 6.93
N LEU A 180 7.48 -9.21 7.47
CA LEU A 180 8.54 -8.55 8.21
C LEU A 180 8.75 -9.19 9.59
N ALA A 181 7.72 -9.82 10.14
CA ALA A 181 7.83 -10.66 11.35
C ALA A 181 8.69 -11.92 11.13
N GLN A 182 8.82 -12.39 9.89
CA GLN A 182 9.57 -13.61 9.54
C GLN A 182 11.07 -13.34 9.29
N GLY A 183 11.59 -12.19 9.70
CA GLY A 183 13.01 -11.83 9.49
C GLY A 183 13.35 -11.54 8.02
N LEU A 184 12.34 -11.33 7.18
CA LEU A 184 12.54 -11.04 5.76
C LEU A 184 12.80 -9.55 5.46
N PHE A 185 12.72 -8.69 6.48
CA PHE A 185 13.07 -7.27 6.37
C PHE A 185 14.53 -7.08 5.91
N ASP A 186 15.46 -7.86 6.45
CA ASP A 186 16.87 -7.83 6.05
C ASP A 186 17.12 -8.49 4.70
N LYS A 187 16.18 -9.33 4.27
CA LYS A 187 16.17 -9.99 2.97
C LYS A 187 15.53 -9.15 1.87
N PHE A 188 14.96 -7.98 2.22
CA PHE A 188 14.64 -6.87 1.31
C PHE A 188 15.93 -6.24 0.76
N THR A 189 16.80 -7.08 0.20
CA THR A 189 17.91 -6.68 -0.63
C THR A 189 17.45 -6.97 -2.05
N GLY A 190 17.55 -5.99 -2.95
CA GLY A 190 16.86 -5.94 -4.26
C GLY A 190 17.11 -7.06 -5.30
N SER A 191 17.49 -8.27 -4.88
CA SER A 191 17.63 -9.52 -5.64
C SER A 191 16.59 -10.59 -5.27
N GLN A 192 15.71 -10.35 -4.29
CA GLN A 192 14.66 -11.29 -3.87
C GLN A 192 13.32 -10.93 -4.53
N ASP A 193 12.49 -11.93 -4.84
CA ASP A 193 11.19 -11.73 -5.47
C ASP A 193 10.18 -11.14 -4.46
N VAL A 194 10.31 -9.83 -4.24
CA VAL A 194 9.46 -9.04 -3.34
C VAL A 194 7.98 -9.11 -3.73
N CYS A 195 7.69 -9.25 -5.02
CA CYS A 195 6.33 -9.35 -5.54
C CYS A 195 5.73 -10.72 -5.21
N ALA A 196 6.47 -11.82 -5.35
CA ALA A 196 6.03 -13.13 -4.87
C ALA A 196 5.79 -13.12 -3.36
N LEU A 197 6.66 -12.46 -2.59
CA LEU A 197 6.44 -12.32 -1.15
C LEU A 197 5.15 -11.58 -0.84
N ALA A 198 4.92 -10.42 -1.48
CA ALA A 198 3.68 -9.66 -1.32
C ALA A 198 2.44 -10.47 -1.72
N ALA A 199 2.52 -11.28 -2.78
CA ALA A 199 1.45 -12.19 -3.18
C ALA A 199 1.17 -13.25 -2.10
N SER A 200 2.21 -13.88 -1.54
CA SER A 200 2.04 -14.81 -0.40
C SER A 200 1.50 -14.10 0.85
N SER A 201 1.83 -12.83 1.07
CA SER A 201 1.22 -12.02 2.14
C SER A 201 -0.26 -11.81 1.92
N GLN A 202 -0.66 -11.57 0.68
CA GLN A 202 -2.08 -11.45 0.34
C GLN A 202 -2.81 -12.75 0.65
N GLU A 203 -2.29 -13.91 0.25
CA GLU A 203 -2.90 -15.22 0.56
C GLU A 203 -3.08 -15.43 2.08
N ARG A 204 -2.04 -15.11 2.87
CA ARG A 204 -2.12 -15.14 4.34
C ARG A 204 -3.16 -14.16 4.87
N LEU A 205 -3.21 -12.96 4.33
CA LEU A 205 -4.18 -11.95 4.75
C LEU A 205 -5.62 -12.40 4.47
N LEU A 206 -5.88 -13.08 3.35
CA LEU A 206 -7.20 -13.61 2.99
C LEU A 206 -7.67 -14.74 3.91
N THR A 207 -6.74 -15.56 4.41
CA THR A 207 -7.06 -16.66 5.35
C THR A 207 -7.16 -16.23 6.82
N ALA A 208 -6.78 -14.99 7.15
CA ALA A 208 -6.87 -14.46 8.51
C ALA A 208 -8.32 -14.42 9.06
N LYS A 209 -8.48 -14.18 10.37
CA LYS A 209 -9.81 -13.93 10.95
C LYS A 209 -10.36 -12.58 10.45
N PRO A 210 -11.64 -12.46 10.05
CA PRO A 210 -12.20 -11.18 9.56
C PRO A 210 -11.99 -10.01 10.53
N GLY A 211 -12.19 -10.25 11.83
CA GLY A 211 -11.98 -9.23 12.88
C GLY A 211 -10.53 -8.74 13.05
N SER A 212 -9.55 -9.32 12.33
CA SER A 212 -8.19 -8.77 12.29
C SER A 212 -8.09 -7.51 11.42
N VAL A 213 -8.97 -7.35 10.42
CA VAL A 213 -8.94 -6.21 9.48
C VAL A 213 -9.28 -4.89 10.19
N PRO A 214 -10.42 -4.76 10.92
CA PRO A 214 -10.71 -3.53 11.66
C PRO A 214 -9.65 -3.21 12.74
N LYS A 215 -9.14 -4.22 13.43
CA LYS A 215 -8.08 -4.05 14.45
C LYS A 215 -6.76 -3.56 13.84
N ALA A 216 -6.41 -4.05 12.66
CA ALA A 216 -5.23 -3.57 11.93
C ALA A 216 -5.41 -2.11 11.49
N TRP A 217 -6.62 -1.76 11.04
CA TRP A 217 -6.98 -0.40 10.64
C TRP A 217 -6.86 0.61 11.79
N GLU A 218 -7.48 0.35 12.94
CA GLU A 218 -7.41 1.21 14.13
C GLU A 218 -5.96 1.51 14.53
N ARG A 219 -5.10 0.49 14.52
CA ARG A 219 -3.68 0.64 14.87
C ARG A 219 -2.89 1.43 13.84
N LEU A 220 -3.21 1.32 12.54
CA LEU A 220 -2.56 2.11 11.49
C LEU A 220 -2.90 3.60 11.60
N GLN A 221 -4.11 3.91 12.07
CA GLN A 221 -4.56 5.28 12.31
C GLN A 221 -3.85 5.92 13.50
N MET A 222 -3.45 5.13 14.51
CA MET A 222 -2.67 5.62 15.65
C MET A 222 -1.29 6.11 15.19
N THR A 223 -1.06 7.43 15.20
CA THR A 223 0.27 8.02 15.13
C THR A 223 0.93 7.95 16.50
N PRO A 224 2.12 7.37 16.65
CA PRO A 224 2.81 7.39 17.95
C PRO A 224 3.32 8.80 18.20
N ASN A 225 2.50 9.61 18.88
CA ASN A 225 2.84 10.81 19.67
C ASN A 225 1.62 11.65 20.08
N ALA A 226 0.38 11.15 19.96
CA ALA A 226 -0.79 11.87 20.46
C ALA A 226 -1.21 11.50 21.91
N ASP A 227 -0.63 10.46 22.53
CA ASP A 227 -1.22 9.88 23.75
C ASP A 227 -0.22 9.49 24.86
N VAL A 228 0.99 10.07 24.89
CA VAL A 228 1.97 9.79 25.97
C VAL A 228 2.01 10.91 27.03
N THR A 229 1.33 12.04 26.84
CA THR A 229 1.30 13.14 27.82
C THR A 229 0.10 13.13 28.77
N LYS A 230 -0.71 12.07 28.81
CA LYS A 230 -1.78 11.89 29.81
C LYS A 230 -1.67 10.54 30.51
N GLY A 231 -0.62 10.37 31.31
CA GLY A 231 -0.46 9.13 32.06
C GLY A 231 0.57 9.11 33.16
N GLU A 232 1.14 10.24 33.60
CA GLU A 232 2.01 10.28 34.78
C GLU A 232 1.77 11.57 35.57
N THR A 233 0.66 11.60 36.31
CA THR A 233 0.58 12.37 37.57
C THR A 233 -0.56 11.80 38.41
N GLN A 234 -0.24 10.80 39.22
CA GLN A 234 -0.73 10.62 40.58
C GLN A 234 0.13 9.59 41.30
#